data_AF-A0A959MC71-F1
#
_entry.id   AF-A0A959MC71-F1
#
_cell.length_a   1.000
_cell.length_b   1.000
_cell.length_c   1.000
_cell.angle_alpha   90.00
_cell.angle_beta   90.00
_cell.angle_gamma   90.00
#
_symmetry.space_group_name_H-M   'P 1'
#
loop_
_entity.id
_entity.type
_entity.pdbx_description
1 polymer ?
#
loop_
_entity_poly.entity_id
_entity_poly.type
_entity_poly.pdbx_seq_one_letter_code
_entity_poly.pdbx_strand_id
1 'polypeptide(L)'
;MQELITRLTEKAGISAEQASKTIETIKDFVKEKFPMLEGAVDNMFATTQSANTNATATSASPKAESSIMDKISDVIPGQAGEKVEEFAKNAAHKAEDVFEKVKDKLSDMFDGDKK
;
A
#
# COMPACT_ATOMS: atom_id res chain seq x y z
N MET A 1 4.62 5.20 3.09
CA MET A 1 4.93 6.02 4.29
C MET A 1 3.68 6.55 4.96
N GLN A 2 2.73 7.18 4.25
CA GLN A 2 1.51 7.72 4.87
C GLN A 2 0.78 6.70 5.74
N GLU A 3 0.53 5.49 5.24
CA GLU A 3 -0.14 4.43 6.02
C GLU A 3 0.62 4.07 7.30
N LEU A 4 1.96 4.01 7.24
CA LEU A 4 2.79 3.72 8.40
C LEU A 4 2.71 4.86 9.42
N ILE A 5 2.81 6.10 8.95
CA ILE A 5 2.66 7.30 9.77
C ILE A 5 1.29 7.32 10.44
N THR A 6 0.20 7.09 9.68
CA THR A 6 -1.16 6.99 10.20
C THR A 6 -1.26 5.93 11.29
N ARG A 7 -0.75 4.71 11.03
CA ARG A 7 -0.73 3.65 12.04
C ARG A 7 0.05 4.03 13.29
N LEU A 8 1.22 4.67 13.16
CA LEU A 8 2.00 5.14 14.30
C LEU A 8 1.25 6.24 15.07
N THR A 9 0.62 7.19 14.38
CA THR A 9 -0.15 8.26 15.02
C THR A 9 -1.39 7.72 15.75
N GLU A 10 -2.10 6.76 15.17
CA GLU A 10 -3.33 6.19 15.74
C GLU A 10 -3.04 5.19 16.87
N LYS A 11 -1.97 4.39 16.75
CA LYS A 11 -1.67 3.32 17.73
C LYS A 11 -0.70 3.75 18.82
N ALA A 12 0.28 4.59 18.49
CA ALA A 12 1.25 5.09 19.46
C ALA A 12 0.89 6.49 19.98
N GLY A 13 -0.13 7.15 19.40
CA GLY A 13 -0.58 8.48 19.85
C GLY A 13 0.43 9.60 19.62
N ILE A 14 1.37 9.40 18.70
CA ILE A 14 2.43 10.37 18.40
C ILE A 14 2.05 11.30 17.25
N SER A 15 2.70 12.45 17.13
CA SER A 15 2.48 13.35 16.01
C SER A 15 3.04 12.80 14.69
N ALA A 16 2.58 13.30 13.55
CA ALA A 16 3.07 12.87 12.24
C ALA A 16 4.58 13.14 12.05
N GLU A 17 5.10 14.25 12.62
CA GLU A 17 6.54 14.55 12.64
C GLU A 17 7.31 13.53 13.49
N GLN A 18 6.79 13.19 14.67
CA GLN A 18 7.40 12.17 15.53
C GLN A 18 7.40 10.79 14.87
N ALA A 19 6.32 10.43 14.17
CA ALA A 19 6.24 9.19 13.42
C ALA A 19 7.30 9.13 12.31
N SER A 20 7.47 10.23 11.57
CA SER A 20 8.47 10.32 10.49
C SER A 20 9.89 10.14 11.03
N LYS A 21 10.21 10.82 12.14
CA LYS A 21 11.52 10.71 12.80
C LYS A 21 11.76 9.32 13.43
N THR A 22 10.69 8.68 13.91
CA THR A 22 10.75 7.31 14.42
C THR A 22 11.10 6.33 13.30
N ILE A 23 10.49 6.50 12.12
CA ILE A 23 10.76 5.66 10.95
C ILE A 23 12.22 5.82 10.48
N GLU A 24 12.74 7.05 10.47
CA GLU A 24 14.16 7.30 10.17
C GLU A 24 15.10 6.61 11.16
N THR A 25 14.80 6.74 12.46
CA THR A 25 15.60 6.08 13.51
C THR A 25 15.61 4.56 13.36
N ILE A 26 14.47 3.97 13.00
CA ILE A 26 14.36 2.53 12.73
C ILE A 26 15.13 2.15 11.46
N LYS A 27 15.04 2.95 10.40
CA LYS A 27 15.79 2.74 9.16
C LYS A 27 17.28 2.68 9.43
N ASP A 28 17.81 3.64 10.17
CA ASP A 28 19.24 3.70 10.51
C ASP A 28 19.66 2.52 11.40
N PHE A 29 18.83 2.16 12.38
CA PHE A 29 19.08 1.00 13.23
C PHE A 29 19.12 -0.31 12.42
N VAL A 30 18.18 -0.50 11.48
CA VAL A 30 18.15 -1.71 10.64
C VAL A 30 19.37 -1.76 9.72
N LYS A 31 19.82 -0.63 9.18
CA LYS A 31 21.06 -0.56 8.40
C LYS A 31 22.29 -0.93 9.23
N GLU A 32 22.37 -0.43 10.46
CA GLU A 32 23.48 -0.75 11.37
C GLU A 32 23.51 -2.24 11.73
N LYS A 33 22.34 -2.83 12.03
CA LYS A 33 22.24 -4.24 12.43
C LYS A 33 22.27 -5.22 11.27
N PHE A 34 21.81 -4.80 10.09
CA PHE A 34 21.67 -5.64 8.91
C PHE A 34 22.21 -4.93 7.66
N PRO A 35 23.53 -4.71 7.57
CA PRO A 35 24.15 -3.99 6.45
C PRO A 35 23.90 -4.67 5.10
N MET A 36 23.70 -5.99 5.08
CA MET A 36 23.35 -6.72 3.85
C MET A 36 21.95 -6.35 3.30
N LEU A 37 21.07 -5.80 4.14
CA LEU A 37 19.73 -5.38 3.75
C LEU A 37 19.65 -3.89 3.42
N GLU A 38 20.76 -3.14 3.55
CA GLU A 38 20.78 -1.69 3.37
C GLU A 38 20.15 -1.25 2.05
N GLY A 39 20.55 -1.85 0.93
CA GLY A 39 20.00 -1.50 -0.38
C GLY A 39 18.50 -1.80 -0.50
N ALA A 40 18.01 -2.88 0.10
CA ALA A 40 16.59 -3.22 0.08
C ALA A 40 15.77 -2.26 0.97
N VAL A 41 16.31 -1.92 2.14
CA VAL A 41 15.74 -0.94 3.08
C VAL A 41 15.68 0.43 2.42
N ASP A 42 16.77 0.89 1.81
CA ASP A 42 16.78 2.16 1.10
C ASP A 42 15.76 2.21 -0.04
N ASN A 43 15.61 1.16 -0.84
CA ASN A 43 14.60 1.13 -1.89
C ASN A 43 13.17 1.18 -1.33
N MET A 44 12.89 0.45 -0.24
CA MET A 44 11.59 0.44 0.43
C MET A 44 11.23 1.81 1.05
N PHE A 45 12.22 2.52 1.59
CA PHE A 45 12.00 3.83 2.23
C PHE A 45 12.14 5.01 1.23
N ALA A 46 12.93 4.90 0.16
CA ALA A 46 13.11 5.95 -0.86
C ALA A 46 11.90 6.11 -1.78
N THR A 47 11.26 5.01 -2.20
CA THR A 47 10.00 5.07 -2.97
C THR A 47 8.90 5.83 -2.22
N THR A 48 9.03 5.91 -0.90
CA THR A 48 8.05 6.56 -0.03
C THR A 48 8.42 7.97 0.43
N GLN A 49 9.65 8.45 0.16
CA GLN A 49 10.11 9.81 0.46
C GLN A 49 9.91 10.76 -0.73
N SER A 50 9.76 10.21 -1.94
CA SER A 50 9.66 10.96 -3.19
C SER A 50 8.32 11.71 -3.42
N ALA A 51 7.41 11.72 -2.43
CA ALA A 51 6.12 12.39 -2.54
C ALA A 51 6.06 13.79 -1.86
N ASN A 52 7.13 14.27 -1.22
CA ASN A 52 7.08 15.57 -0.53
C ASN A 52 8.38 16.40 -0.51
N THR A 53 9.17 16.38 -1.59
CA THR A 53 10.21 17.40 -1.79
C THR A 53 10.28 17.79 -3.26
N ASN A 54 10.13 19.10 -3.49
CA ASN A 54 10.30 19.84 -4.73
C ASN A 54 11.34 19.27 -5.71
N ALA A 55 11.00 19.43 -6.99
CA ALA A 55 11.85 19.20 -8.14
C ALA A 55 13.24 19.83 -8.01
N THR A 56 14.27 18.98 -8.07
CA THR A 56 15.58 19.33 -8.61
C THR A 56 16.12 18.13 -9.36
N ALA A 57 15.77 18.08 -10.64
CA ALA A 57 16.36 17.19 -11.61
C ALA A 57 17.81 17.64 -11.88
N THR A 58 18.78 16.84 -11.45
CA THR A 58 20.11 16.82 -12.05
C THR A 58 20.20 15.58 -12.93
N SER A 59 19.90 15.80 -14.20
CA SER A 59 20.00 14.83 -15.29
C SER A 59 21.43 14.72 -15.80
N ALA A 60 21.98 13.50 -15.78
CA ALA A 60 23.03 13.05 -16.70
C ALA A 60 22.56 11.72 -17.33
N SER A 61 22.17 11.81 -18.61
CA SER A 61 21.75 10.81 -19.63
C SER A 61 22.49 9.45 -19.66
N PRO A 62 22.13 8.50 -20.56
CA PRO A 62 20.85 8.11 -21.18
C PRO A 62 20.65 6.56 -21.23
N LYS A 63 19.56 6.07 -21.84
CA LYS A 63 19.41 4.72 -22.46
C LYS A 63 18.92 3.56 -21.56
N ALA A 64 17.63 3.54 -21.20
CA ALA A 64 16.92 2.29 -20.84
C ALA A 64 15.37 2.39 -20.81
N GLU A 65 14.72 3.21 -21.63
CA GLU A 65 13.23 3.33 -21.60
C GLU A 65 12.47 2.42 -22.58
N SER A 66 13.14 1.64 -23.44
CA SER A 66 12.43 0.75 -24.38
C SER A 66 12.24 -0.69 -23.89
N SER A 67 13.06 -1.20 -22.96
CA SER A 67 13.09 -2.64 -22.65
C SER A 67 12.04 -3.12 -21.64
N ILE A 68 11.38 -2.21 -20.93
CA ILE A 68 10.39 -2.57 -19.89
C ILE A 68 8.97 -2.50 -20.46
N MET A 69 8.72 -1.63 -21.44
CA MET A 69 7.45 -1.53 -22.17
C MET A 69 7.22 -2.73 -23.09
N ASP A 70 8.27 -3.20 -23.77
CA ASP A 70 8.19 -4.39 -24.64
C ASP A 70 7.88 -5.69 -23.86
N LYS A 71 8.41 -5.83 -22.65
CA LYS A 71 8.28 -7.06 -21.84
C LYS A 71 6.94 -7.22 -21.13
N ILE A 72 6.23 -6.13 -20.84
CA ILE A 72 4.92 -6.21 -20.16
C ILE A 72 3.81 -6.55 -21.17
N SER A 73 3.96 -6.15 -22.43
CA SER A 73 3.00 -6.52 -23.49
C SER A 73 3.03 -8.01 -23.86
N ASP A 74 4.19 -8.65 -23.72
CA ASP A 74 4.40 -10.06 -24.08
C ASP A 74 3.87 -11.04 -23.00
N VAL A 75 3.70 -10.57 -21.77
CA VAL A 75 3.30 -11.39 -20.61
C VAL A 75 1.85 -11.14 -20.18
N ILE A 76 1.09 -10.36 -20.94
CA ILE A 76 -0.39 -10.40 -20.86
C ILE A 76 -0.98 -10.84 -22.21
N PRO A 77 -0.70 -12.08 -22.65
CA PRO A 77 -1.50 -12.72 -23.68
C PRO A 77 -2.84 -13.12 -23.06
N GLY A 78 -3.90 -12.34 -23.33
CA GLY A 78 -5.31 -12.75 -23.53
C GLY A 78 -6.01 -13.84 -22.69
N GLN A 79 -5.43 -14.40 -21.62
CA GLN A 79 -5.97 -15.54 -20.86
C GLN A 79 -6.50 -15.17 -19.47
N ALA A 80 -6.31 -13.93 -19.01
CA ALA A 80 -6.71 -13.49 -17.67
C ALA A 80 -8.16 -12.95 -17.59
N GLY A 81 -8.95 -13.02 -18.66
CA GLY A 81 -10.35 -12.59 -18.65
C GLY A 81 -11.27 -13.55 -17.89
N GLU A 82 -11.05 -14.86 -18.01
CA GLU A 82 -11.95 -15.89 -17.46
C GLU A 82 -11.79 -16.07 -15.94
N LYS A 83 -10.57 -15.92 -15.42
CA LYS A 83 -10.28 -16.09 -13.97
C LYS A 83 -10.69 -14.89 -13.11
N VAL A 84 -10.82 -13.70 -13.71
CA VAL A 84 -11.31 -12.50 -13.00
C VAL A 84 -12.83 -12.55 -12.87
N GLU A 85 -13.53 -13.11 -13.84
CA GLU A 85 -14.99 -13.28 -13.77
C GLU A 85 -15.39 -14.29 -12.69
N GLU A 86 -14.61 -15.37 -12.52
CA GLU A 86 -14.84 -16.37 -11.46
C GLU A 86 -14.51 -15.82 -10.07
N PHE A 87 -13.45 -15.02 -9.94
CA PHE A 87 -13.14 -14.32 -8.69
C PHE A 87 -14.18 -13.25 -8.35
N ALA A 88 -14.68 -12.51 -9.35
CA ALA A 88 -15.74 -11.54 -9.17
C ALA A 88 -17.06 -12.20 -8.77
N LYS A 89 -17.45 -13.32 -9.40
CA LYS A 89 -18.65 -14.08 -9.02
C LYS A 89 -18.54 -14.68 -7.62
N ASN A 90 -17.38 -15.25 -7.27
CA ASN A 90 -17.18 -15.85 -5.95
C ASN A 90 -17.05 -14.79 -4.83
N ALA A 91 -16.44 -13.65 -5.12
CA ALA A 91 -16.38 -12.50 -4.21
C ALA A 91 -17.74 -11.82 -4.07
N ALA A 92 -18.51 -11.68 -5.15
CA ALA A 92 -19.86 -11.10 -5.11
C ALA A 92 -20.79 -11.94 -4.22
N HIS A 93 -20.84 -13.27 -4.43
CA HIS A 93 -21.69 -14.15 -3.63
C HIS A 93 -21.33 -14.13 -2.13
N LYS A 94 -20.03 -14.02 -1.81
CA LYS A 94 -19.57 -13.95 -0.41
C LYS A 94 -19.70 -12.55 0.20
N ALA A 95 -19.62 -11.50 -0.62
CA ALA A 95 -19.84 -10.13 -0.19
C ALA A 95 -21.32 -9.86 0.07
N GLU A 96 -22.22 -10.47 -0.70
CA GLU A 96 -23.67 -10.33 -0.52
C GLU A 96 -24.11 -10.93 0.84
N ASP A 97 -23.66 -12.15 1.19
CA ASP A 97 -23.94 -12.78 2.50
C ASP A 97 -23.39 -12.00 3.70
N VAL A 98 -22.21 -11.38 3.56
CA VAL A 98 -21.58 -10.59 4.63
C VAL A 98 -22.21 -9.20 4.72
N PHE A 99 -22.53 -8.59 3.59
CA PHE A 99 -23.19 -7.28 3.55
C PHE A 99 -24.61 -7.37 4.09
N GLU A 100 -25.37 -8.42 3.75
CA GLU A 100 -26.69 -8.65 4.34
C GLU A 100 -26.61 -8.92 5.84
N LYS A 101 -25.70 -9.79 6.31
CA LYS A 101 -25.53 -10.02 7.77
C LYS A 101 -25.09 -8.76 8.54
N VAL A 102 -24.27 -7.91 7.93
CA VAL A 102 -23.84 -6.64 8.53
C VAL A 102 -24.97 -5.62 8.51
N LYS A 103 -25.73 -5.54 7.41
CA LYS A 103 -26.90 -4.68 7.30
C LYS A 103 -28.01 -5.09 8.25
N ASP A 104 -28.28 -6.38 8.41
CA ASP A 104 -29.29 -6.90 9.33
C ASP A 104 -28.90 -6.62 10.78
N LYS A 105 -27.65 -6.86 11.19
CA LYS A 105 -27.20 -6.50 12.54
C LYS A 105 -27.19 -5.00 12.80
N LEU A 106 -26.85 -4.20 11.80
CA LEU A 106 -26.87 -2.75 11.91
C LEU A 106 -28.31 -2.23 11.98
N SER A 107 -29.22 -2.80 11.20
CA SER A 107 -30.64 -2.47 11.21
C SER A 107 -31.28 -2.88 12.54
N ASP A 108 -30.97 -4.07 13.07
CA ASP A 108 -31.49 -4.57 14.34
C ASP A 108 -30.99 -3.73 15.55
N MET A 109 -29.77 -3.20 15.48
CA MET A 109 -29.26 -2.22 16.46
C MET A 109 -29.85 -0.82 16.31
N PHE A 110 -30.27 -0.42 15.11
CA PHE A 110 -30.81 0.93 14.87
C PHE A 110 -32.33 1.00 15.03
N ASP A 111 -33.04 -0.11 14.83
CA ASP A 111 -34.49 -0.23 15.04
C ASP A 111 -34.84 -0.52 16.51
N GLY A 112 -33.89 -1.07 17.28
CA GLY A 112 -34.02 -1.31 18.72
C GLY A 112 -34.14 -0.04 19.59
N ASP A 113 -33.89 1.15 19.03
CA ASP A 113 -33.96 2.45 19.73
C ASP A 113 -35.27 3.22 19.45
N LYS A 114 -36.27 2.58 18.81
CA LYS A 114 -37.55 3.23 18.45
C LYS A 114 -38.82 2.65 19.09
N LYS A 115 -38.70 1.95 20.21
CA LYS A 115 -39.85 1.56 21.05
C LYS A 115 -39.79 2.16 22.45
#